data_AF-A0A6C0J3F4-F1
#
_entry.id   AF-A0A6C0J3F4-F1
#
_cell.length_a   1.000
_cell.length_b   1.000
_cell.length_c   1.000
_cell.angle_alpha   90.00
_cell.angle_beta   90.00
_cell.angle_gamma   90.00
#
_symmetry.space_group_name_H-M   'P 1'
#
loop_
_entity.id
_entity.type
_entity.pdbx_description
1 polymer ?
#
loop_
_entity_poly.entity_id
_entity_poly.type
_entity_poly.pdbx_seq_one_letter_code
_entity_poly.pdbx_strand_id
1 'polypeptide(L)'
;MEDCNICYSNISTVSEQITLSCQHSMCKNCYLHLTKSICPYCRKQFDYSLKDNIKRQELNIDNNYTHPPQLFDTSIHLLNSNFNQLDISNNTRLNNYHIPFSRRERHKIRRRRRDLTESEIKERRKIIRNKCKRKWLLKKGRLNKLKWFEVIL
;
A
#
# COMPACT_ATOMS: atom_id res chain seq x y z
N MET A 1 21.41 12.57 -27.67
CA MET A 1 20.74 12.95 -26.41
C MET A 1 20.27 11.68 -25.78
N GLU A 2 20.77 11.34 -24.60
CA GLU A 2 20.31 10.16 -23.88
C GLU A 2 19.14 10.56 -22.96
N ASP A 3 17.98 9.99 -23.21
CA ASP A 3 16.82 10.16 -22.36
C ASP A 3 16.84 9.11 -21.25
N CYS A 4 16.34 9.48 -20.06
CA CYS A 4 16.20 8.52 -18.99
C CYS A 4 15.02 7.57 -19.27
N ASN A 5 15.25 6.27 -19.34
CA ASN A 5 14.20 5.27 -19.61
C ASN A 5 13.14 5.13 -18.50
N ILE A 6 13.29 5.83 -17.37
CA ILE A 6 12.33 5.80 -16.25
C ILE A 6 11.35 6.98 -16.35
N CYS A 7 11.86 8.19 -16.54
CA CYS A 7 11.06 9.42 -16.55
C CYS A 7 10.94 10.07 -17.94
N TYR A 8 11.59 9.50 -18.96
CA TYR A 8 11.67 10.01 -20.34
C TYR A 8 12.11 11.47 -20.45
N SER A 9 12.82 11.97 -19.44
CA SER A 9 13.36 13.33 -19.43
C SER A 9 14.78 13.32 -19.98
N ASN A 10 15.13 14.40 -20.67
CA ASN A 10 16.43 14.57 -21.26
C ASN A 10 17.48 14.78 -20.16
N ILE A 11 18.43 13.84 -20.06
CA ILE A 11 19.43 13.81 -18.98
C ILE A 11 20.33 15.04 -19.06
N SER A 12 20.65 15.50 -20.27
CA SER A 12 21.59 16.60 -20.51
C SER A 12 21.15 17.96 -19.98
N THR A 13 19.84 18.16 -19.75
CA THR A 13 19.28 19.48 -19.40
C THR A 13 18.83 19.60 -17.95
N VAL A 14 18.55 18.49 -17.25
CA VAL A 14 17.80 18.54 -15.97
C VAL A 14 18.47 17.78 -14.83
N SER A 15 19.31 16.76 -15.10
CA SER A 15 19.82 15.94 -14.01
C SER A 15 21.08 15.16 -14.38
N GLU A 16 22.05 15.11 -13.47
CA GLU A 16 23.20 14.21 -13.54
C GLU A 16 22.76 12.75 -13.77
N GLN A 17 23.53 12.01 -14.56
CA GLN A 17 23.36 10.57 -14.77
C GLN A 17 24.08 9.79 -13.66
N ILE A 18 23.44 8.76 -13.12
CA ILE A 18 24.04 7.84 -12.15
C ILE A 18 24.10 6.44 -12.75
N THR A 19 25.27 5.82 -12.65
CA THR A 19 25.50 4.43 -13.03
C THR A 19 25.61 3.56 -11.79
N LEU A 20 24.75 2.55 -11.70
CA LEU A 20 24.76 1.59 -10.59
C LEU A 20 25.91 0.56 -10.75
N SER A 21 26.20 -0.18 -9.68
CA SER A 21 27.19 -1.29 -9.70
C SER A 21 26.86 -2.42 -10.68
N CYS A 22 25.61 -2.48 -11.16
CA CYS A 22 25.15 -3.39 -12.20
C CYS A 22 25.29 -2.82 -13.62
N GLN A 23 26.06 -1.74 -13.80
CA GLN A 23 26.31 -1.05 -15.08
C GLN A 23 25.08 -0.44 -15.77
N HIS A 24 23.93 -0.42 -15.10
CA HIS A 24 22.75 0.27 -15.60
C HIS A 24 22.75 1.73 -15.15
N SER A 25 22.42 2.64 -16.07
CA SER A 25 22.36 4.07 -15.82
C SER A 25 20.92 4.60 -15.76
N MET A 26 20.72 5.66 -14.98
CA MET A 26 19.46 6.40 -14.91
C MET A 26 19.70 7.83 -14.43
N CYS A 27 18.66 8.65 -14.52
CA CYS A 27 18.69 10.02 -14.00
C CYS A 27 18.83 10.03 -12.47
N LYS A 28 19.59 10.98 -11.91
CA LYS A 28 19.78 11.14 -10.46
C LYS A 28 18.46 11.31 -9.71
N ASN A 29 17.52 12.05 -10.30
CA ASN A 29 16.20 12.23 -9.72
C ASN A 29 15.46 10.88 -9.58
N CYS A 30 15.51 10.06 -10.62
CA CYS A 30 14.91 8.74 -10.69
C CYS A 30 15.51 7.81 -9.65
N TYR A 31 16.85 7.82 -9.53
CA TYR A 31 17.60 7.06 -8.54
C TYR A 31 17.19 7.42 -7.10
N LEU A 32 17.08 8.71 -6.77
CA LEU A 32 16.67 9.17 -5.44
C LEU A 32 15.20 8.86 -5.10
N HIS A 33 14.34 8.66 -6.11
CA HIS A 33 12.91 8.36 -5.92
C HIS A 33 12.56 6.87 -5.96
N LEU A 34 13.55 5.99 -6.13
CA LEU A 34 13.29 4.55 -6.09
C LEU A 34 12.80 4.14 -4.70
N THR A 35 11.65 3.48 -4.63
CA THR A 35 11.03 3.00 -3.38
C THR A 35 11.78 1.83 -2.75
N LYS A 36 12.59 1.12 -3.52
CA LYS A 36 13.41 -0.01 -3.08
C LYS A 36 14.83 0.19 -3.57
N SER A 37 15.80 -0.28 -2.79
CA SER A 37 17.22 -0.27 -3.13
C SER A 37 17.57 -1.42 -4.11
N ILE A 38 16.84 -1.46 -5.22
CA ILE A 38 16.87 -2.52 -6.23
C ILE A 38 16.91 -1.86 -7.61
N CYS A 39 17.84 -2.30 -8.47
CA CYS A 39 17.95 -1.81 -9.84
C CYS A 39 16.65 -2.10 -10.64
N PRO A 40 16.03 -1.10 -11.29
CA PRO A 40 14.83 -1.29 -12.11
C PRO A 40 15.02 -2.22 -13.32
N TYR A 41 16.24 -2.31 -13.85
CA TYR A 41 16.55 -3.06 -15.06
C TYR A 41 16.89 -4.54 -14.77
N CYS A 42 17.87 -4.78 -13.89
CA CYS A 42 18.35 -6.14 -13.61
C CYS A 42 17.94 -6.70 -12.24
N ARG A 43 17.23 -5.91 -11.42
CA ARG A 43 16.77 -6.30 -10.07
C ARG A 43 17.89 -6.66 -9.09
N LYS A 44 19.14 -6.30 -9.37
CA LYS A 44 20.25 -6.42 -8.42
C LYS A 44 20.05 -5.42 -7.27
N GLN A 45 20.25 -5.89 -6.04
CA GLN A 45 20.25 -5.03 -4.86
C GLN A 45 21.48 -4.11 -4.85
N PHE A 46 21.31 -2.91 -4.34
CA PHE A 46 22.37 -1.94 -4.11
C PHE A 46 22.08 -1.15 -2.84
N ASP A 47 23.07 -0.44 -2.33
CA ASP A 47 22.92 0.43 -1.15
C ASP A 47 23.12 1.90 -1.53
N TYR A 48 22.34 2.79 -0.91
CA TYR A 48 22.49 4.24 -1.08
C TYR A 48 23.69 4.76 -0.27
N SER A 49 24.41 5.74 -0.82
CA SER A 49 25.44 6.43 -0.05
C SER A 49 24.83 7.24 1.11
N LEU A 50 25.63 7.59 2.11
CA LEU A 50 25.18 8.45 3.22
C LEU A 50 24.60 9.78 2.70
N LYS A 51 25.25 10.39 1.71
CA LYS A 51 24.78 11.64 1.07
C LYS A 51 23.43 11.47 0.37
N ASP A 52 23.21 10.32 -0.27
CA ASP A 52 21.93 10.03 -0.93
C ASP A 52 20.81 9.81 0.08
N ASN A 53 21.09 9.12 1.19
CA ASN A 53 20.10 8.92 2.25
C ASN A 53 19.65 10.25 2.88
N ILE A 54 20.59 11.18 3.13
CA ILE A 54 20.26 12.53 3.63
C ILE A 54 19.33 13.25 2.65
N LYS A 55 19.65 13.25 1.34
CA LYS A 55 18.80 13.86 0.31
C LYS A 55 17.41 13.22 0.23
N ARG A 56 17.33 11.90 0.39
CA ARG A 56 16.04 11.20 0.39
C ARG A 56 15.19 11.57 1.60
N GLN A 57 15.81 11.75 2.77
CA GLN A 57 15.13 12.25 3.97
C GLN A 57 14.61 13.68 3.77
N GLU A 58 15.41 14.58 3.19
CA GLU A 58 14.98 15.94 2.84
C GLU A 58 13.77 15.96 1.89
N LEU A 59 13.69 14.98 0.98
CA LEU A 59 12.58 14.82 0.04
C LEU A 59 11.36 14.08 0.64
N ASN A 60 11.38 13.73 1.93
CA ASN A 60 10.37 12.90 2.60
C ASN A 60 10.12 11.55 1.89
N ILE A 61 11.18 10.96 1.32
CA ILE A 61 11.12 9.67 0.64
C ILE A 61 11.52 8.60 1.66
N ASP A 62 10.55 8.14 2.43
CA ASP A 62 10.76 7.08 3.39
C ASP A 62 10.87 5.72 2.68
N ASN A 63 12.02 5.06 2.87
CA ASN A 63 12.19 3.64 2.52
C ASN A 63 11.35 2.71 3.40
N ASN A 64 10.81 3.25 4.50
CA ASN A 64 9.85 2.55 5.34
C ASN A 64 8.53 2.49 4.59
N TYR A 65 8.32 1.35 3.91
CA TYR A 65 6.99 0.87 3.59
C TYR A 65 6.17 1.01 4.86
N THR A 66 5.32 2.03 4.93
CA THR A 66 4.48 2.27 6.09
C THR A 66 3.72 0.99 6.31
N HIS A 67 4.11 0.27 7.36
CA HIS A 67 3.27 -0.78 7.89
C HIS A 67 1.88 -0.15 8.04
N PRO A 68 0.80 -0.83 7.60
CA PRO A 68 -0.53 -0.33 7.92
C PRO A 68 -0.56 -0.02 9.42
N PRO A 69 -1.24 1.07 9.84
CA PRO A 69 -1.25 1.48 11.24
C PRO A 69 -1.43 0.24 12.09
N GLN A 70 -0.42 -0.07 12.92
CA GLN A 70 -0.61 -1.13 13.88
C GLN A 70 -1.76 -0.65 14.74
N LEU A 71 -2.90 -1.33 14.65
CA LEU A 71 -3.96 -1.16 15.63
C LEU A 71 -3.29 -1.55 16.94
N PHE A 72 -2.87 -0.53 17.70
CA PHE A 72 -2.41 -0.73 19.05
C PHE A 72 -3.57 -1.41 19.78
N ASP A 73 -3.40 -2.69 20.11
CA ASP A 73 -4.30 -3.36 21.01
C ASP A 73 -4.14 -2.62 22.34
N THR A 74 -5.13 -1.81 22.70
CA THR A 74 -5.16 -1.01 23.94
C THR A 74 -5.17 -1.87 25.21
N SER A 75 -4.95 -3.18 25.11
CA SER A 75 -4.88 -4.11 26.22
C SER A 75 -3.49 -4.26 26.85
N ILE A 76 -2.43 -3.62 26.32
CA ILE A 76 -1.11 -3.59 26.97
C ILE A 76 -0.77 -2.16 27.39
N HIS A 77 -1.58 -1.59 28.29
CA HIS A 77 -1.24 -0.34 28.99
C HIS A 77 -1.10 -0.49 30.50
N LEU A 78 -1.04 -1.72 31.01
CA LEU A 78 -0.63 -1.95 32.39
C LEU A 78 0.40 -3.06 32.42
N LEU A 79 1.68 -2.69 32.32
CA LEU A 79 2.73 -3.11 33.23
C LEU A 79 4.07 -2.52 32.76
N ASN A 80 4.73 -1.83 33.69
CA ASN A 80 6.13 -1.43 33.70
C ASN A 80 6.48 -0.10 33.01
N SER A 81 6.08 0.96 33.70
CA SER A 81 6.96 2.11 33.92
C SER A 81 8.32 1.66 34.47
N ASN A 82 9.38 2.31 33.97
CA ASN A 82 10.81 2.11 34.25
C ASN A 82 11.47 0.93 33.53
N PHE A 83 12.08 1.19 32.37
CA PHE A 83 13.43 0.67 32.10
C PHE A 83 14.22 1.63 31.22
N ASN A 84 15.39 1.98 31.72
CA ASN A 84 16.39 2.83 31.09
C ASN A 84 16.88 2.22 29.76
N GLN A 85 17.30 3.14 28.89
CA GLN A 85 18.17 2.94 27.74
C GLN A 85 19.26 1.88 28.00
N LEU A 86 19.25 0.81 27.21
CA LEU A 86 20.39 -0.08 27.01
C LEU A 86 20.47 -0.46 25.53
N ASP A 87 21.56 -0.03 24.89
CA ASP A 87 22.05 -0.61 23.65
C ASP A 87 22.27 -2.11 23.85
N ILE A 88 21.54 -2.93 23.10
CA ILE A 88 21.87 -4.35 22.92
C ILE A 88 21.94 -4.62 21.42
N SER A 89 23.16 -4.53 20.92
CA SER A 89 23.60 -5.28 19.75
C SER A 89 23.32 -6.78 19.96
N ASN A 90 23.07 -7.46 18.84
CA ASN A 90 22.96 -8.91 18.65
C ASN A 90 21.55 -9.52 18.61
N ASN A 91 21.09 -9.69 17.37
CA ASN A 91 20.84 -11.02 16.81
C ASN A 91 19.89 -11.90 17.64
N THR A 92 18.61 -11.54 17.67
CA THR A 92 17.57 -12.57 17.67
C THR A 92 16.75 -12.40 16.40
N ARG A 93 16.81 -13.44 15.58
CA ARG A 93 15.75 -13.81 14.65
C ARG A 93 14.44 -13.87 15.46
N LEU A 94 13.79 -12.73 15.65
CA LEU A 94 12.38 -12.71 16.00
C LEU A 94 11.68 -13.21 14.75
N ASN A 95 11.54 -14.53 14.73
CA ASN A 95 10.68 -15.28 13.84
C ASN A 95 9.45 -14.42 13.62
N ASN A 96 9.36 -13.82 12.43
CA ASN A 96 8.11 -13.43 11.83
C ASN A 96 7.29 -14.71 11.80
N TYR A 97 6.59 -15.02 12.90
CA TYR A 97 5.42 -15.84 12.87
C TYR A 97 4.48 -15.08 11.95
N HIS A 98 4.62 -15.39 10.66
CA HIS A 98 3.69 -15.06 9.62
C HIS A 98 2.41 -15.73 10.08
N ILE A 99 1.59 -15.01 10.86
CA ILE A 99 0.27 -15.49 11.26
C ILE A 99 -0.38 -15.87 9.93
N PRO A 100 -0.66 -17.16 9.69
CA PRO A 100 -1.23 -17.55 8.43
C PRO A 100 -2.57 -16.84 8.39
N PHE A 101 -2.78 -15.95 7.41
CA PHE A 101 -4.07 -15.34 7.16
C PHE A 101 -5.17 -16.38 7.42
N SER A 102 -6.17 -16.04 8.23
CA SER A 102 -7.27 -16.96 8.50
C SER A 102 -7.78 -17.54 7.17
N ARG A 103 -8.32 -18.77 7.17
CA ARG A 103 -8.82 -19.39 5.92
C ARG A 103 -9.71 -18.42 5.13
N ARG A 104 -10.51 -17.62 5.85
CA ARG A 104 -11.33 -16.53 5.33
C ARG A 104 -10.52 -15.44 4.61
N GLU A 105 -9.47 -14.90 5.23
CA GLU A 105 -8.66 -13.84 4.61
C GLU A 105 -7.83 -14.36 3.42
N ARG A 106 -7.32 -15.60 3.46
CA ARG A 106 -6.70 -16.23 2.28
C ARG A 106 -7.66 -16.35 1.11
N HIS A 107 -8.89 -16.81 1.35
CA HIS A 107 -9.91 -16.90 0.30
C HIS A 107 -10.30 -15.52 -0.24
N LYS A 108 -10.39 -14.50 0.62
CA LYS A 108 -10.73 -13.14 0.22
C LYS A 108 -9.68 -12.53 -0.70
N ILE A 109 -8.39 -12.69 -0.40
CA ILE A 109 -7.29 -12.22 -1.24
C ILE A 109 -7.31 -12.93 -2.60
N ARG A 110 -7.43 -14.27 -2.61
CA ARG A 110 -7.52 -15.06 -3.86
C ARG A 110 -8.69 -14.61 -4.74
N ARG A 111 -9.85 -14.35 -4.14
CA ARG A 111 -11.04 -13.87 -4.86
C ARG A 111 -10.87 -12.47 -5.46
N ARG A 112 -10.02 -11.62 -4.88
CA ARG A 112 -9.75 -10.25 -5.38
C ARG A 112 -8.76 -10.23 -6.55
N ARG A 113 -7.80 -11.15 -6.56
CA ARG A 113 -6.75 -11.24 -7.59
C ARG A 113 -7.15 -12.08 -8.81
N ARG A 114 -8.29 -12.79 -8.75
CA ARG A 114 -8.76 -13.62 -9.85
C ARG A 114 -9.43 -12.75 -10.92
N ASP A 115 -9.01 -12.93 -12.17
CA ASP A 115 -9.72 -12.39 -13.32
C ASP A 115 -11.08 -13.08 -13.47
N LEU A 116 -12.12 -12.25 -13.56
CA LEU A 116 -13.48 -12.73 -13.75
C LEU A 116 -13.81 -12.85 -15.23
N THR A 117 -14.53 -13.90 -15.58
CA THR A 117 -15.11 -14.03 -16.92
C THR A 117 -16.22 -13.00 -17.14
N GLU A 118 -16.50 -12.68 -18.40
CA GLU A 118 -17.53 -11.69 -18.73
C GLU A 118 -18.93 -12.08 -18.20
N SER A 119 -19.25 -13.39 -18.24
CA SER A 119 -20.50 -13.93 -17.69
C SER A 119 -20.62 -13.70 -16.18
N GLU A 120 -19.56 -14.03 -15.41
CA GLU A 120 -19.52 -13.81 -13.96
C GLU A 120 -19.61 -12.32 -13.61
N ILE A 121 -19.00 -11.43 -14.41
CA ILE A 121 -19.11 -9.98 -14.24
C ILE A 121 -20.56 -9.53 -14.44
N LYS A 122 -21.22 -9.97 -15.53
CA LYS A 122 -22.63 -9.65 -15.82
C LYS A 122 -23.55 -10.11 -14.70
N GLU A 123 -23.35 -11.33 -14.20
CA GLU A 123 -24.13 -11.89 -13.09
C GLU A 123 -23.94 -11.09 -11.80
N ARG A 124 -22.69 -10.78 -11.40
CA ARG A 124 -22.42 -9.95 -10.22
C ARG A 124 -23.05 -8.56 -10.33
N ARG A 125 -22.97 -7.93 -11.51
CA ARG A 125 -23.61 -6.63 -11.76
C ARG A 125 -25.13 -6.71 -11.67
N LYS A 126 -25.75 -7.81 -12.12
CA LYS A 126 -27.20 -8.06 -11.95
C LYS A 126 -27.58 -8.15 -10.47
N ILE A 127 -26.82 -8.90 -9.67
CA ILE A 127 -27.04 -9.03 -8.22
C ILE A 127 -26.92 -7.67 -7.53
N ILE A 128 -25.88 -6.90 -7.83
CA ILE A 128 -25.67 -5.56 -7.25
C ILE A 128 -26.86 -4.63 -7.58
N ARG A 129 -27.30 -4.58 -8.84
CA ARG A 129 -28.47 -3.79 -9.24
C ARG A 129 -29.72 -4.18 -8.47
N ASN A 130 -29.98 -5.48 -8.30
CA ASN A 130 -31.14 -5.97 -7.55
C ASN A 130 -31.07 -5.57 -6.06
N LYS A 131 -29.88 -5.64 -5.45
CA LYS A 131 -29.68 -5.17 -4.06
C LYS A 131 -29.95 -3.68 -3.92
N CYS A 132 -29.46 -2.87 -4.85
CA CYS A 132 -29.72 -1.43 -4.87
C CYS A 132 -31.22 -1.13 -5.02
N LYS A 133 -31.90 -1.80 -5.97
CA LYS A 133 -33.36 -1.68 -6.14
C LYS A 133 -34.11 -2.01 -4.85
N ARG A 134 -33.79 -3.14 -4.21
CA ARG A 134 -34.42 -3.56 -2.95
C ARG A 134 -34.20 -2.55 -1.82
N LYS A 135 -32.98 -2.02 -1.66
CA LYS A 135 -32.67 -0.96 -0.68
C LYS A 135 -33.59 0.25 -0.85
N TRP A 136 -33.75 0.72 -2.09
CA TRP A 136 -34.62 1.87 -2.39
C TRP A 136 -36.10 1.56 -2.21
N LEU A 137 -36.55 0.36 -2.57
CA LEU A 137 -37.93 -0.07 -2.35
C LEU A 137 -38.28 -0.11 -0.85
N LEU A 138 -37.40 -0.66 -0.02
CA LEU A 138 -37.56 -0.65 1.43
C LEU A 138 -37.54 0.77 2.01
N LYS A 139 -36.68 1.66 1.49
CA LYS A 139 -36.66 3.08 1.88
C LYS A 139 -37.98 3.77 1.53
N LYS A 140 -38.50 3.59 0.31
CA LYS A 140 -39.80 4.14 -0.12
C LYS A 140 -40.94 3.59 0.72
N GLY A 141 -40.95 2.29 1.02
CA GLY A 141 -41.96 1.67 1.88
C GLY A 141 -42.00 2.28 3.29
N ARG A 142 -40.84 2.58 3.89
CA ARG A 142 -40.76 3.29 5.18
C ARG A 142 -41.34 4.70 5.10
N LEU A 143 -41.01 5.46 4.04
CA LEU A 143 -41.53 6.81 3.83
C LEU A 143 -43.04 6.83 3.61
N ASN A 144 -43.58 5.88 2.85
CA ASN A 144 -45.03 5.78 2.63
C ASN A 144 -45.78 5.42 3.90
N LYS A 145 -45.21 4.58 4.78
CA LYS A 145 -45.79 4.31 6.10
C LYS A 145 -45.88 5.58 6.96
N LEU A 146 -44.85 6.45 6.91
CA LEU A 146 -44.86 7.73 7.64
C LEU A 146 -45.94 8.69 7.09
N LYS A 147 -46.05 8.81 5.77
CA LYS A 147 -47.09 9.63 5.13
C LYS A 147 -48.52 9.17 5.41
N TRP A 148 -48.73 7.88 5.62
CA TRP A 148 -50.07 7.36 5.95
C TRP A 148 -50.56 7.87 7.32
N PHE A 149 -49.66 8.12 8.28
CA PHE A 149 -50.01 8.73 9.57
C PHE A 149 -50.34 10.23 9.46
N GLU A 150 -49.84 10.93 8.44
CA GLU A 150 -50.13 12.37 8.22
C GLU A 150 -51.51 12.63 7.61
N VAL A 151 -52.19 11.60 7.08
CA VAL A 151 -53.51 11.72 6.41
C VAL A 151 -54.67 11.40 7.37
N ILE A 152 -54.39 10.91 8.58
CA ILE A 152 -55.41 10.46 9.56
C ILE A 152 -55.62 11.48 10.71
N LEU A 153 -54.91 12.61 10.70
CA LEU A 153 -55.14 13.77 11.57
C LEU A 153 -55.79 14.89 10.76
#